data_AF-A0A1F8VNR6-F1
#
_entry.id   AF-A0A1F8VNR6-F1
#
_cell.length_a   1.000
_cell.length_b   1.000
_cell.length_c   1.000
_cell.angle_alpha   90.00
_cell.angle_beta   90.00
_cell.angle_gamma   90.00
#
_symmetry.space_group_name_H-M   'P 1'
#
loop_
_entity.id
_entity.type
_entity.pdbx_description
1 polymer ?
#
loop_
_entity_poly.entity_id
_entity_poly.type
_entity_poly.pdbx_seq_one_letter_code
_entity_poly.pdbx_strand_id
1 'polypeptide(L)'
;MLEALRVSVLFVLTAVAEIVGCYLPWLVLVQGRTPWLLLPAALALAFFAWLLTLHPQAAGRTYAAYGGVYVVVALLWLWRVDGVAPTRWDILGGTICLLGMALIAFQPRTVAA
;
A
#
# COMPACT_ATOMS: atom_id res chain seq x y z
N MET A 1 -0.08 -4.83 21.78
CA MET A 1 -1.09 -5.40 20.85
C MET A 1 -1.89 -4.30 20.14
N LEU A 2 -2.48 -3.34 20.86
CA LEU A 2 -3.25 -2.24 20.26
C LEU A 2 -2.45 -1.36 19.28
N GLU A 3 -1.19 -1.05 19.60
CA GLU A 3 -0.33 -0.23 18.72
C GLU A 3 0.01 -0.92 17.40
N ALA A 4 0.34 -2.21 17.44
CA ALA A 4 0.64 -2.98 16.22
C ALA A 4 -0.59 -3.02 15.30
N LEU A 5 -1.78 -3.25 15.85
CA LEU A 5 -3.03 -3.22 15.09
C LEU A 5 -3.27 -1.84 14.46
N ARG A 6 -3.03 -0.76 15.21
CA ARG A 6 -3.15 0.62 14.70
C ARG A 6 -2.24 0.86 13.51
N VAL A 7 -0.97 0.45 13.61
CA VAL A 7 0.02 0.61 12.53
C VAL A 7 -0.35 -0.25 11.31
N SER A 8 -0.82 -1.49 11.51
CA SER A 8 -1.29 -2.33 10.41
C SER A 8 -2.49 -1.73 9.68
N VAL A 9 -3.49 -1.20 10.41
CA VAL A 9 -4.62 -0.50 9.81
C VAL A 9 -4.16 0.72 9.04
N LEU A 10 -3.22 1.49 9.60
CA LEU A 10 -2.66 2.66 8.93
C LEU A 10 -1.98 2.28 7.60
N PHE A 11 -1.15 1.24 7.57
CA PHE A 11 -0.53 0.76 6.32
C PHE A 11 -1.57 0.33 5.27
N VAL A 12 -2.66 -0.33 5.68
CA VAL A 12 -3.73 -0.73 4.75
C VAL A 12 -4.44 0.50 4.18
N LEU A 13 -4.76 1.48 5.02
CA LEU A 13 -5.37 2.74 4.56
C LEU A 13 -4.45 3.50 3.60
N THR A 14 -3.15 3.56 3.92
CA THR A 14 -2.12 4.12 3.05
C THR A 14 -2.10 3.41 1.69
N ALA A 15 -2.17 2.07 1.68
CA ALA A 15 -2.16 1.28 0.45
C ALA A 15 -3.37 1.53 -0.43
N VAL A 16 -4.56 1.56 0.17
CA VAL A 16 -5.80 1.85 -0.56
C VAL A 16 -5.77 3.26 -1.14
N ALA A 17 -5.29 4.25 -0.38
CA ALA A 17 -5.19 5.62 -0.85
C ALA A 17 -4.26 5.76 -2.07
N GLU A 18 -3.09 5.10 -2.05
CA GLU A 18 -2.18 5.09 -3.19
C GLU A 18 -2.81 4.38 -4.39
N ILE A 19 -3.37 3.19 -4.20
CA ILE A 19 -3.97 2.40 -5.29
C ILE A 19 -5.11 3.19 -5.94
N VAL A 20 -6.01 3.79 -5.18
CA VAL A 20 -7.07 4.65 -5.72
C VAL A 20 -6.48 5.83 -6.48
N GLY A 21 -5.49 6.50 -5.91
CA GLY A 21 -4.79 7.63 -6.51
C GLY A 21 -4.12 7.30 -7.85
N CYS A 22 -3.65 6.07 -8.03
CA CYS A 22 -3.03 5.59 -9.26
C CYS A 22 -4.03 4.95 -10.24
N TYR A 23 -5.10 4.34 -9.72
CA TYR A 23 -6.13 3.66 -10.51
C TYR A 23 -7.04 4.63 -11.24
N LEU A 24 -7.45 5.72 -10.59
CA LEU A 24 -8.33 6.72 -11.21
C LEU A 24 -7.70 7.40 -12.44
N PRO A 25 -6.42 7.80 -12.45
CA PRO A 25 -5.75 8.26 -13.66
C PRO A 25 -5.65 7.17 -14.73
N TRP A 26 -5.41 5.92 -14.35
CA TRP A 26 -5.40 4.80 -15.29
C TRP A 26 -6.78 4.64 -15.98
N LEU A 27 -7.88 4.75 -15.24
CA LEU A 27 -9.23 4.75 -15.83
C LEU A 27 -9.42 5.89 -16.85
N VAL A 28 -8.89 7.07 -16.59
CA VAL A 28 -9.01 8.22 -17.51
C VAL A 28 -8.13 8.02 -18.73
N LEU A 29 -6.85 7.74 -18.54
CA LEU A 29 -5.84 7.74 -19.60
C LEU A 29 -5.86 6.46 -20.44
N VAL A 30 -6.21 5.32 -19.84
CA VAL A 30 -6.21 4.01 -20.51
C VAL A 30 -7.63 3.58 -20.89
N GLN A 31 -8.62 3.78 -20.03
CA GLN A 31 -10.01 3.40 -20.34
C GLN A 31 -10.88 4.53 -20.89
N GLY A 32 -10.34 5.74 -21.09
CA GLY A 32 -11.09 6.87 -21.65
C GLY A 32 -12.24 7.36 -20.76
N ARG A 33 -12.19 7.11 -19.44
CA ARG A 33 -13.19 7.61 -18.49
C ARG A 33 -13.08 9.13 -18.31
N THR A 34 -14.06 9.71 -17.64
CA THR A 34 -14.17 11.17 -17.47
C THR A 34 -12.95 11.78 -16.76
N PRO A 35 -12.33 12.85 -17.29
CA PRO A 35 -11.18 13.52 -16.67
C PRO A 35 -11.46 14.06 -15.27
N TRP A 36 -12.72 14.24 -14.89
CA TRP A 36 -13.11 14.62 -13.53
C TRP A 36 -12.60 13.68 -12.44
N LEU A 37 -12.26 12.43 -12.79
CA LEU A 37 -11.66 11.47 -11.85
C LEU A 37 -10.22 11.84 -11.44
N LEU A 38 -9.54 12.74 -12.17
CA LEU A 38 -8.18 13.18 -11.82
C LEU A 38 -8.15 14.03 -10.54
N LEU A 39 -9.24 14.75 -10.23
CA LEU A 39 -9.34 15.53 -8.99
C LEU A 39 -9.35 14.62 -7.74
N PRO A 40 -10.27 13.64 -7.61
CA PRO A 40 -10.22 12.70 -6.48
C PRO A 40 -8.94 11.84 -6.48
N ALA A 41 -8.33 11.56 -7.65
CA ALA A 41 -7.03 10.90 -7.72
C ALA A 41 -5.93 11.71 -7.02
N ALA A 42 -5.82 13.00 -7.35
CA ALA A 42 -4.83 13.89 -6.74
C ALA A 42 -5.05 14.03 -5.23
N LEU A 43 -6.31 14.12 -4.79
CA LEU A 43 -6.66 14.16 -3.37
C LEU A 43 -6.27 12.85 -2.65
N ALA A 44 -6.48 11.69 -3.28
CA ALA A 44 -6.09 10.40 -2.73
C ALA A 44 -4.57 10.27 -2.59
N LEU A 45 -3.79 10.73 -3.58
CA LEU A 45 -2.32 10.76 -3.50
C LEU A 45 -1.81 11.73 -2.43
N ALA A 46 -2.42 12.91 -2.31
CA ALA A 46 -2.08 13.84 -1.24
C ALA A 46 -2.39 13.25 0.15
N PHE A 47 -3.52 12.55 0.27
CA PHE A 47 -3.90 11.84 1.50
C PHE A 47 -2.93 10.69 1.82
N PHE A 48 -2.53 9.90 0.82
CA PHE A 48 -1.48 8.88 0.94
C PHE A 48 -0.17 9.44 1.51
N ALA A 49 0.33 10.54 0.91
CA ALA A 49 1.55 11.19 1.36
C ALA A 49 1.43 11.67 2.82
N TRP A 50 0.28 12.21 3.21
CA TRP A 50 0.02 12.59 4.59
C TRP A 50 -0.03 11.38 5.53
N LEU A 51 -0.69 10.27 5.18
CA LEU A 51 -0.78 9.07 6.01
C LEU A 51 0.60 8.46 6.31
N LEU A 52 1.53 8.52 5.37
CA LEU A 52 2.91 8.05 5.59
C LEU A 52 3.62 8.81 6.71
N THR A 53 3.33 10.11 6.89
CA THR A 53 3.91 10.92 7.97
C THR A 53 3.47 10.49 9.37
N LEU A 54 2.36 9.74 9.47
CA LEU A 54 1.80 9.28 10.75
C LEU A 54 2.49 8.01 11.28
N HIS A 55 3.37 7.38 10.49
CA HIS A 55 4.10 6.20 10.92
C HIS A 55 5.28 6.56 11.83
N PRO A 56 5.50 5.82 12.93
CA PRO A 56 6.50 6.18 13.95
C PRO A 56 7.95 5.83 13.56
N GLN A 57 8.18 5.31 12.36
CA GLN A 57 9.49 4.84 11.89
C GLN A 57 10.12 5.86 10.93
N ALA A 58 11.44 5.76 10.74
CA ALA A 58 12.13 6.52 9.72
C ALA A 58 11.49 6.31 8.34
N ALA A 59 11.28 7.39 7.58
CA ALA A 59 10.50 7.38 6.34
C ALA A 59 10.93 6.26 5.37
N GLY A 60 12.24 6.06 5.14
CA GLY A 60 12.75 4.98 4.29
C GLY A 60 12.33 3.58 4.74
N ARG A 61 12.32 3.31 6.05
CA ARG A 61 11.86 2.02 6.60
C ARG A 61 10.34 1.90 6.51
N THR A 62 9.62 2.99 6.69
CA THR A 62 8.17 3.04 6.47
C THR A 62 7.83 2.68 5.04
N TYR A 63 8.48 3.29 4.04
CA TYR A 63 8.26 2.97 2.62
C TYR A 63 8.55 1.50 2.31
N ALA A 64 9.66 0.97 2.82
CA ALA A 64 10.03 -0.43 2.57
C ALA A 64 9.07 -1.43 3.24
N ALA A 65 8.64 -1.16 4.47
CA ALA A 65 7.65 -1.99 5.16
C ALA A 65 6.27 -1.89 4.49
N TYR A 66 5.84 -0.67 4.17
CA TYR A 66 4.61 -0.38 3.45
C TYR A 66 4.49 -1.17 2.13
N GLY A 67 5.59 -1.28 1.37
CA GLY A 67 5.60 -1.98 0.09
C GLY A 67 5.09 -3.43 0.16
N GLY A 68 5.34 -4.14 1.27
CA GLY A 68 4.78 -5.49 1.47
C GLY A 68 3.27 -5.50 1.61
N VAL A 69 2.71 -4.56 2.38
CA VAL A 69 1.24 -4.39 2.51
C VAL A 69 0.64 -3.97 1.17
N TYR A 70 1.28 -3.03 0.47
CA TYR A 70 0.84 -2.56 -0.84
C TYR A 70 0.65 -3.71 -1.82
N VAL A 71 1.62 -4.63 -1.93
CA VAL A 71 1.52 -5.79 -2.83
C VAL A 71 0.27 -6.62 -2.53
N VAL A 72 0.00 -6.92 -1.26
CA VAL A 72 -1.18 -7.72 -0.87
C VAL A 72 -2.48 -6.97 -1.17
N VAL A 73 -2.56 -5.68 -0.87
CA VAL A 73 -3.75 -4.87 -1.16
C VAL A 73 -3.95 -4.74 -2.67
N ALA A 74 -2.88 -4.60 -3.46
CA ALA A 74 -2.95 -4.56 -4.92
C ALA A 74 -3.47 -5.88 -5.51
N LEU A 75 -3.04 -7.03 -4.98
CA LEU A 75 -3.56 -8.34 -5.40
C LEU A 75 -5.03 -8.54 -5.00
N LEU A 76 -5.44 -8.03 -3.84
CA LEU A 76 -6.85 -8.01 -3.45
C LEU A 76 -7.67 -7.07 -4.35
N TRP A 77 -7.09 -5.94 -4.75
CA TRP A 77 -7.70 -5.00 -5.70
C TRP A 77 -7.89 -5.64 -7.07
N LEU A 78 -6.85 -6.30 -7.59
CA LEU A 78 -6.89 -7.09 -8.82
C LEU A 78 -8.07 -8.08 -8.79
N TRP A 79 -8.26 -8.74 -7.66
CA TRP A 79 -9.36 -9.69 -7.51
C TRP A 79 -10.74 -9.05 -7.43
N ARG A 80 -10.89 -8.02 -6.59
CA ARG A 80 -12.21 -7.48 -6.21
C ARG A 80 -12.71 -6.35 -7.10
N VAL A 81 -11.79 -5.55 -7.65
CA VAL A 81 -12.11 -4.39 -8.48
C VAL A 81 -11.90 -4.73 -9.95
N ASP A 82 -10.77 -5.34 -10.30
CA ASP A 82 -10.49 -5.72 -11.70
C ASP A 82 -11.11 -7.08 -12.08
N GLY A 83 -11.59 -7.85 -11.10
CA GLY A 83 -12.29 -9.12 -11.34
C GLY A 83 -11.38 -10.28 -11.76
N VAL A 84 -10.06 -10.14 -11.63
CA VAL A 84 -9.06 -11.14 -12.04
C VAL A 84 -8.66 -11.98 -10.84
N ALA A 85 -8.99 -13.26 -10.85
CA ALA A 85 -8.65 -14.17 -9.75
C ALA A 85 -7.12 -14.30 -9.58
N PRO A 86 -6.57 -14.12 -8.36
CA PRO A 86 -5.15 -14.28 -8.11
C PRO A 86 -4.67 -15.69 -8.45
N THR A 87 -3.54 -15.77 -9.13
CA THR A 87 -2.88 -17.03 -9.46
C THR A 87 -2.06 -17.54 -8.27
N ARG A 88 -1.59 -18.79 -8.36
CA ARG A 88 -0.66 -19.35 -7.37
C ARG A 88 0.65 -18.55 -7.29
N TRP A 89 1.07 -17.95 -8.41
CA TRP A 89 2.26 -17.11 -8.47
C TRP A 89 2.05 -15.79 -7.75
N ASP A 90 0.86 -15.19 -7.88
CA ASP A 90 0.51 -13.97 -7.15
C ASP A 90 0.51 -14.21 -5.64
N ILE A 91 -0.07 -15.33 -5.20
CA ILE A 91 -0.11 -15.71 -3.79
C ILE A 91 1.32 -15.93 -3.24
N LEU A 92 2.16 -16.65 -3.98
CA LEU A 92 3.55 -16.89 -3.58
C LEU A 92 4.36 -15.58 -3.54
N GLY A 93 4.23 -14.75 -4.58
CA GLY A 93 4.90 -13.44 -4.66
C GLY A 93 4.47 -12.52 -3.51
N GLY A 94 3.17 -12.39 -3.25
CA GLY A 94 2.63 -11.62 -2.13
C GLY A 94 3.15 -12.13 -0.78
N THR A 95 3.25 -13.45 -0.61
CA THR A 95 3.83 -14.04 0.61
C THR A 95 5.30 -13.66 0.78
N ILE A 96 6.11 -13.74 -0.28
CA ILE A 96 7.52 -13.35 -0.24
C ILE A 96 7.68 -11.86 0.08
N CYS A 97 6.85 -10.99 -0.52
CA CYS A 97 6.84 -9.56 -0.22
C CYS A 97 6.50 -9.27 1.24
N LEU A 98 5.52 -9.98 1.81
CA LEU A 98 5.18 -9.87 3.24
C LEU A 98 6.33 -10.32 4.16
N LEU A 99 7.02 -11.40 3.80
CA LEU A 99 8.19 -11.86 4.56
C LEU A 99 9.33 -10.84 4.52
N GLY A 100 9.61 -10.25 3.36
CA GLY A 100 10.59 -9.18 3.21
C GLY A 100 10.23 -7.94 4.02
N MET A 101 8.96 -7.53 3.99
CA MET A 101 8.44 -6.48 4.86
C MET A 101 8.64 -6.84 6.34
N ALA A 102 8.27 -8.04 6.76
CA ALA A 102 8.37 -8.47 8.16
C ALA A 102 9.82 -8.39 8.65
N LEU A 103 10.78 -8.79 7.83
CA LEU A 103 12.21 -8.66 8.13
C LEU A 103 12.59 -7.20 8.44
N ILE A 104 12.13 -6.25 7.63
CA ILE A 104 12.45 -4.82 7.77
C ILE A 104 11.70 -4.19 8.94
N ALA A 105 10.41 -4.52 9.10
CA ALA A 105 9.55 -3.95 10.12
C ALA A 105 9.92 -4.42 11.54
N PHE A 106 10.32 -5.69 11.67
CA PHE A 106 10.65 -6.33 12.94
C PHE A 106 12.16 -6.52 13.17
N GLN A 107 13.01 -5.89 12.35
CA GLN A 107 14.46 -5.95 12.56
C GLN A 107 14.83 -5.49 13.99
N PRO A 108 15.91 -6.04 14.57
CA PRO A 108 16.38 -5.62 15.88
C PRO A 108 16.61 -4.11 15.92
N ARG A 109 16.03 -3.45 16.92
CA ARG A 109 16.40 -2.07 17.21
C ARG A 109 17.76 -2.15 17.89
N THR A 110 18.83 -1.83 17.16
CA THR A 110 20.13 -1.64 17.79
C THR A 110 19.95 -0.62 18.91
N VAL A 111 20.18 -1.05 20.15
CA VAL A 111 20.39 -0.12 21.27
C VAL A 111 21.58 0.71 20.84
N ALA A 112 21.36 1.99 20.55
CA ALA A 112 22.47 2.90 20.30
C ALA A 112 23.38 2.86 21.52
N ALA A 113 24.62 2.45 21.32
CA ALA A 113 25.71 2.69 22.26
C ALA A 113 26.07 4.19 22.26
#